data_AF-A0AAW1UDM0-F1
#
_entry.id   AF-A0AAW1UDM0-F1
#
_cell.length_a   1.000
_cell.length_b   1.000
_cell.length_c   1.000
_cell.angle_alpha   90.00
_cell.angle_beta   90.00
_cell.angle_gamma   90.00
#
_symmetry.space_group_name_H-M   'P 1'
#
loop_
_entity.id
_entity.type
_entity.pdbx_description
1 polymer ?
#
loop_
_entity_poly.entity_id
_entity_poly.type
_entity_poly.pdbx_seq_one_letter_code
_entity_poly.pdbx_strand_id
1 'polypeptide(L)' 'MYEKKLRLNSPAHQTRWEQVQKEVKSTGGYQLSETELIYGAKLAWRNAARCIGRIQWSKLQVS' A
#
# COMPACT_ATOMS: atom_id res chain seq x y z
N MET A 1 -20.56 -9.87 -10.28
CA MET A 1 -20.78 -8.41 -10.33
C MET A 1 -20.36 -7.78 -9.00
N TYR A 2 -19.06 -7.55 -8.79
CA TYR A 2 -18.61 -6.73 -7.67
C TYR A 2 -17.36 -5.98 -8.13
N GLU A 3 -17.59 -4.91 -8.89
CA GLU A 3 -16.56 -3.97 -9.33
C GLU A 3 -16.02 -3.22 -8.10
N LYS A 4 -15.21 -3.87 -7.28
CA LYS A 4 -14.24 -3.14 -6.46
C LYS A 4 -13.04 -2.86 -7.35
N LYS A 5 -13.24 -1.95 -8.31
CA LYS A 5 -12.14 -1.27 -9.00
C LYS A 5 -11.32 -0.60 -7.90
N LEU A 6 -10.27 -1.27 -7.40
CA LEU A 6 -9.08 -0.51 -7.01
C LEU A 6 -8.83 0.44 -8.18
N ARG A 7 -8.48 1.69 -7.90
CA ARG A 7 -8.15 2.71 -8.92
C ARG A 7 -6.86 2.39 -9.69
N LEU A 8 -6.63 1.12 -9.97
CA LEU A 8 -5.77 0.60 -11.02
C LEU A 8 -6.25 1.29 -12.31
N ASN A 9 -5.37 2.03 -12.98
CA ASN A 9 -5.63 2.80 -14.20
C ASN A 9 -6.09 4.26 -14.03
N SER A 10 -5.95 4.87 -12.84
CA SER A 10 -5.89 6.34 -12.81
C SER A 10 -4.55 6.81 -13.38
N PRO A 11 -4.49 7.97 -14.06
CA PRO A 11 -3.22 8.51 -14.56
C PRO A 11 -2.15 8.60 -13.48
N ALA A 12 -2.54 9.02 -12.26
CA ALA A 12 -1.65 9.10 -11.10
C ALA A 12 -1.09 7.72 -10.69
N HIS A 13 -1.90 6.66 -10.72
CA HIS A 13 -1.44 5.30 -10.44
C HIS A 13 -0.43 4.82 -11.48
N GLN A 14 -0.68 5.12 -12.76
CA GLN A 14 0.18 4.70 -13.87
C GLN A 14 1.55 5.40 -13.79
N THR A 15 1.56 6.71 -13.50
CA THR A 15 2.80 7.47 -13.25
C THR A 15 3.58 6.91 -12.06
N ARG A 16 2.92 6.63 -10.92
CA ARG A 16 3.60 6.04 -9.76
C ARG A 16 4.16 4.65 -10.08
N TRP A 17 3.42 3.84 -10.83
CA TRP A 17 3.85 2.51 -11.26
C TRP A 17 5.12 2.54 -12.11
N GLU A 18 5.19 3.45 -13.10
CA GLU A 18 6.38 3.62 -13.94
C GLU A 18 7.60 4.07 -13.12
N GLN A 19 7.41 4.98 -12.16
CA GLN A 19 8.48 5.41 -11.24
C GLN A 19 9.02 4.25 -10.42
N VAL A 20 8.13 3.47 -9.79
CA VAL A 20 8.52 2.28 -9.01
C VAL A 20 9.29 1.30 -9.89
N GLN A 21 8.81 1.02 -11.10
CA GLN A 21 9.52 0.12 -12.01
C GLN A 21 10.91 0.64 -12.39
N LYS A 22 11.07 1.95 -12.58
CA LYS A 22 12.36 2.56 -12.86
C LYS A 22 13.31 2.46 -11.67
N GLU A 23 12.84 2.78 -10.46
CA GLU A 23 13.62 2.69 -9.22
C GLU A 23 14.07 1.24 -8.95
N VAL A 24 13.17 0.26 -9.10
CA VAL A 24 13.50 -1.16 -8.91
C VAL A 24 14.57 -1.59 -9.91
N LYS A 25 14.47 -1.16 -11.17
CA LYS A 25 15.48 -1.48 -12.20
C LYS A 25 16.84 -0.82 -11.92
N SER A 26 16.88 0.41 -11.38
CA SER A 26 18.13 1.12 -11.12
C SER A 26 18.81 0.71 -9.82
N THR A 27 18.02 0.45 -8.78
CA THR A 27 18.50 0.37 -7.39
C THR A 27 18.27 -1.02 -6.78
N GLY A 28 17.52 -1.90 -7.47
CA GLY A 28 17.12 -3.22 -6.96
C GLY A 28 15.92 -3.18 -6.01
N GLY A 29 15.40 -2.00 -5.71
CA GLY A 29 14.25 -1.75 -4.84
C GLY A 29 13.69 -0.35 -5.09
N TYR A 30 12.58 -0.02 -4.42
CA TYR A 30 11.96 1.30 -4.51
C TYR A 30 11.70 1.85 -3.11
N GLN A 31 11.67 3.18 -3.01
CA GLN A 31 11.30 3.83 -1.76
C GLN A 31 9.80 4.07 -1.73
N LEU A 32 9.18 3.66 -0.63
CA LEU A 32 7.77 3.90 -0.36
C LEU A 32 7.61 5.31 0.22
N SER A 33 6.56 6.02 -0.20
CA SER A 33 6.20 7.25 0.49
C SER A 33 5.69 6.94 1.89
N GLU A 34 5.73 7.94 2.78
CA GLU A 34 5.15 7.82 4.13
C GLU A 34 3.68 7.36 4.09
N THR A 35 2.89 7.89 3.15
CA THR A 35 1.49 7.50 2.96
C THR A 35 1.33 6.03 2.54
N GLU A 36 2.21 5.53 1.67
CA GLU A 36 2.24 4.12 1.25
C GLU A 36 2.67 3.22 2.41
N LEU A 37 3.63 3.66 3.24
CA LEU A 37 4.07 2.95 4.44
C LEU A 37 2.96 2.86 5.50
N ILE A 38 2.30 3.98 5.83
CA ILE A 38 1.18 4.02 6.78
C ILE A 38 0.07 3.08 6.31
N TYR A 39 -0.27 3.14 5.03
CA TYR A 39 -1.29 2.28 4.44
C TYR A 39 -0.87 0.80 4.48
N GLY A 40 0.39 0.50 4.13
CA GLY A 40 0.97 -0.84 4.19
C GLY A 40 0.97 -1.43 5.60
N ALA A 41 1.34 -0.65 6.60
CA ALA A 41 1.33 -1.05 8.01
C ALA A 41 -0.10 -1.37 8.50
N LYS A 42 -1.06 -0.49 8.17
CA LYS A 42 -2.48 -0.71 8.45
C LYS A 42 -3.00 -1.98 7.79
N LEU A 43 -2.64 -2.20 6.53
CA LEU A 43 -3.05 -3.39 5.76
C LEU A 43 -2.41 -4.66 6.31
N ALA A 44 -1.13 -4.62 6.68
CA ALA A 44 -0.43 -5.75 7.30
C ALA A 44 -1.10 -6.17 8.61
N TRP A 45 -1.47 -5.21 9.47
CA TRP A 45 -2.19 -5.52 10.71
C TRP A 45 -3.57 -6.10 10.45
N ARG A 46 -4.32 -5.56 9.48
CA ARG A 46 -5.61 -6.13 9.06
C ARG A 46 -5.46 -7.59 8.60
N ASN A 47 -4.40 -7.89 7.86
CA ASN A 47 -4.13 -9.22 7.31
C ASN A 47 -3.50 -10.20 8.32
N ALA A 48 -3.13 -9.73 9.52
CA ALA A 48 -2.62 -10.58 10.59
C ALA A 48 -3.74 -11.46 11.16
N ALA A 49 -3.94 -12.65 10.58
CA ALA A 49 -5.01 -13.58 10.94
C ALA A 49 -5.02 -13.99 12.43
N ARG A 50 -3.86 -13.98 13.07
CA ARG A 50 -3.68 -14.32 14.50
C ARG A 50 -3.98 -13.14 15.44
N CYS A 51 -4.22 -11.93 14.93
CA CYS A 51 -4.53 -10.78 15.76
C CYS A 51 -6.04 -10.68 16.04
N ILE A 52 -6.40 -10.82 17.32
CA ILE A 52 -7.77 -10.63 17.82
C ILE A 52 -8.20 -9.16 17.64
N GLY A 53 -7.26 -8.22 17.84
CA GLY A 53 -7.49 -6.77 17.74
C GLY A 53 -7.60 -6.20 16.32
N ARG A 54 -7.55 -7.04 15.26
CA ARG A 54 -7.53 -6.58 13.86
C ARG A 54 -8.76 -5.76 13.44
N ILE A 55 -9.85 -5.76 14.20
CA ILE A 55 -11.04 -4.95 13.92
C ILE A 55 -10.73 -3.44 14.03
N GLN A 56 -9.79 -3.05 14.90
CA GLN A 56 -9.41 -1.65 15.12
C GLN A 56 -8.25 -1.19 14.22
N TRP A 57 -7.88 -1.96 13.19
CA TRP A 57 -6.71 -1.71 12.32
C TRP A 57 -6.65 -0.30 11.71
N SER A 58 -7.80 0.33 11.45
CA SER A 58 -7.88 1.70 10.89
C SER A 58 -7.34 2.78 11.83
N LYS A 59 -7.31 2.51 13.14
CA LYS A 59 -6.82 3.41 14.19
C LYS A 59 -5.31 3.33 14.42
N LEU A 60 -4.58 2.51 13.66
CA LEU A 60 -3.12 2.47 13.76
C LEU A 60 -2.53 3.85 13.46
N GLN A 61 -1.86 4.43 14.45
CA GLN A 61 -1.01 5.60 14.28
C GLN A 61 0.40 5.10 13.97
N VAL A 62 0.97 5.59 12.88
CA VAL A 62 2.36 5.32 12.50
C VAL A 62 3.03 6.69 12.58
N SER A 63 3.97 6.84 13.52
CA SER A 63 4.67 8.07 13.87
C SER A 63 6.16 7.94 13.63
#